data_AF-A0A1B6ENW2-F1
#
_entry.id   AF-A0A1B6ENW2-F1
#
_cell.length_a   1.000
_cell.length_b   1.000
_cell.length_c   1.000
_cell.angle_alpha   90.00
_cell.angle_beta   90.00
_cell.angle_gamma   90.00
#
_symmetry.space_group_name_H-M   'P 1'
#
loop_
_entity.id
_entity.type
_entity.pdbx_description
1 polymer ?
#
loop_
_entity_poly.entity_id
_entity_poly.type
_entity_poly.pdbx_seq_one_letter_code
_entity_poly.pdbx_strand_id
1 'polypeptide(L)'
;MPVTCLVDEGGMYTEEAGPKLAGLAVLTAGCERVLQLCRNRRALVHMDTLRHSYPYDWRSGLPVILRASHQWFLDTSRLKGQVLEALKGVSVVPERGEAGLVAQVQTRPFWCISRQRVWGVPVPVLYTSSGQPIISQDLINHYCQLLDSAGDDFWWSSSLSQLAPTHLLDRLNVESSGIERGQDILDIWLDSGLSWSAVLDSPTADLYLEGVDQFNGWFQSSLITSVALQGTSPYKTVFVHGFAVDGDGMKMSKSLGNVVNPQTIVRGGADIKQQQAYGVDTLRWWVAAHATQQSSVPVSTTTLADSKISVQRLRSVLRFLLGGVHSLPSTVEPPVLRHLDRYMLHCLYH
;
A
#
# COMPACT_ATOMS: atom_id res chain seq x y z
N MET A 1 -22.47 -24.15 -5.58
CA MET A 1 -23.17 -24.44 -4.31
C MET A 1 -23.49 -23.10 -3.66
N PRO A 2 -24.69 -22.90 -3.08
CA PRO A 2 -24.97 -21.70 -2.30
C PRO A 2 -23.98 -21.62 -1.12
N VAL A 3 -23.42 -20.43 -0.88
CA VAL A 3 -22.54 -20.19 0.27
C VAL A 3 -23.42 -19.81 1.44
N THR A 4 -23.69 -20.76 2.33
CA THR A 4 -24.45 -20.52 3.56
C THR A 4 -23.50 -20.19 4.70
N CYS A 5 -23.73 -19.08 5.39
CA CYS A 5 -22.95 -18.68 6.58
C CYS A 5 -23.85 -18.69 7.81
N LEU A 6 -23.69 -19.69 8.67
CA LEU A 6 -24.50 -19.86 9.89
C LEU A 6 -23.91 -19.15 11.10
N VAL A 7 -23.00 -18.19 10.89
CA VAL A 7 -22.25 -17.50 11.95
C VAL A 7 -22.39 -16.00 11.76
N ASP A 8 -22.64 -15.28 12.84
CA ASP A 8 -22.82 -13.83 12.87
C ASP A 8 -21.50 -13.07 13.10
N GLU A 9 -21.59 -11.75 13.32
CA GLU A 9 -20.42 -10.89 13.57
C GLU A 9 -19.80 -11.05 14.96
N GLY A 10 -20.55 -11.58 15.91
CA GLY A 10 -20.04 -11.92 17.25
C GLY A 10 -19.29 -13.26 17.29
N GLY A 11 -19.22 -13.99 16.18
CA GLY A 11 -18.67 -15.35 16.16
C GLY A 11 -19.62 -16.36 16.82
N MET A 12 -20.93 -16.09 16.77
CA MET A 12 -21.99 -16.92 17.34
C MET A 12 -22.81 -17.55 16.21
N TYR A 13 -23.38 -18.73 16.45
CA TYR A 13 -24.30 -19.34 15.48
C TYR A 13 -25.59 -18.52 15.34
N THR A 14 -26.05 -18.33 14.11
CA THR A 14 -27.32 -17.67 13.78
C THR A 14 -28.53 -18.57 14.07
N GLU A 15 -29.74 -18.01 14.05
CA GLU A 15 -31.00 -18.77 14.19
C GLU A 15 -31.16 -19.87 13.13
N GLU A 16 -30.60 -19.69 11.93
CA GLU A 16 -30.62 -20.68 10.86
C GLU A 16 -29.85 -21.96 11.22
N ALA A 17 -28.88 -21.89 12.15
CA ALA A 17 -28.19 -23.07 12.67
C ALA A 17 -29.11 -23.97 13.52
N GLY A 18 -30.32 -23.48 13.84
CA GLY A 18 -31.34 -24.15 14.63
C GLY A 18 -31.21 -23.89 16.13
N PRO A 19 -32.28 -24.14 16.89
CA PRO A 19 -32.42 -23.71 18.30
C PRO A 19 -31.43 -24.38 19.25
N LYS A 20 -30.75 -25.45 18.82
CA LYS A 20 -29.74 -26.13 19.63
C LYS A 20 -28.37 -25.47 19.55
N LEU A 21 -28.14 -24.64 18.52
CA LEU A 21 -26.85 -24.01 18.25
C LEU A 21 -26.94 -22.48 18.28
N ALA A 22 -28.08 -21.91 17.89
CA ALA A 22 -28.31 -20.46 17.88
C ALA A 22 -27.82 -19.79 19.16
N GLY A 23 -27.04 -18.72 19.02
CA GLY A 23 -26.46 -17.95 20.12
C GLY A 23 -25.30 -18.62 20.85
N LEU A 24 -24.75 -19.74 20.36
CA LEU A 24 -23.53 -20.33 20.93
C LEU A 24 -22.27 -19.88 20.18
N ALA A 25 -21.20 -19.60 20.92
CA ALA A 25 -19.89 -19.26 20.38
C ALA A 25 -19.28 -20.44 19.62
N VAL A 26 -18.92 -20.23 18.36
CA VAL A 26 -18.60 -21.33 17.43
C VAL A 26 -17.36 -22.12 17.83
N LEU A 27 -16.34 -21.45 18.37
CA LEU A 27 -15.06 -22.08 18.74
C LEU A 27 -15.08 -22.77 20.12
N THR A 28 -16.11 -22.53 20.95
CA THR A 28 -16.19 -23.06 22.31
C THR A 28 -17.47 -23.88 22.50
N ALA A 29 -18.47 -23.34 23.20
CA ALA A 29 -19.71 -24.03 23.55
C ALA A 29 -20.46 -24.58 22.31
N GLY A 30 -20.37 -23.88 21.19
CA GLY A 30 -20.92 -24.32 19.91
C GLY A 30 -20.26 -25.60 19.39
N CYS A 31 -18.93 -25.67 19.42
CA CYS A 31 -18.16 -26.86 19.02
C CYS A 31 -18.51 -28.07 19.89
N GLU A 32 -18.55 -27.89 21.21
CA GLU A 32 -18.94 -28.94 22.16
C GLU A 32 -20.35 -29.45 21.89
N ARG A 33 -21.29 -28.54 21.63
CA ARG A 33 -22.69 -28.89 21.32
C ARG A 33 -22.81 -29.65 20.00
N VAL A 34 -22.07 -29.26 18.96
CA VAL A 34 -22.03 -30.01 17.69
C VAL A 34 -21.53 -31.44 17.93
N LEU A 35 -20.45 -31.62 18.70
CA LEU A 35 -19.92 -32.94 19.03
C LEU A 35 -20.95 -33.80 19.77
N GLN A 36 -21.69 -33.23 20.73
CA GLN A 36 -22.77 -33.93 21.43
C GLN A 36 -23.89 -34.36 20.47
N LEU A 37 -24.30 -33.50 19.54
CA LEU A 37 -25.33 -33.83 18.54
C LEU A 37 -24.87 -34.96 17.61
N CYS A 38 -23.62 -34.95 17.18
CA CYS A 38 -23.04 -36.02 16.36
C CYS A 38 -22.97 -37.35 17.11
N ARG A 39 -22.61 -37.34 18.41
CA ARG A 39 -22.64 -38.55 19.27
C ARG A 39 -24.05 -39.12 19.38
N ASN A 40 -25.04 -38.28 19.68
CA ASN A 40 -26.43 -38.71 19.85
C ASN A 40 -27.03 -39.31 18.57
N ARG A 41 -26.59 -38.84 17.40
CA ARG A 41 -27.00 -39.36 16.09
C ARG A 41 -26.17 -40.56 15.61
N ARG A 42 -25.22 -41.05 16.41
CA ARG A 42 -24.24 -42.08 16.01
C ARG A 42 -23.48 -41.72 14.72
N ALA A 43 -23.25 -40.43 14.50
CA ALA A 43 -22.51 -39.90 13.35
C ALA A 43 -21.03 -39.62 13.66
N LEU A 44 -20.63 -39.68 14.94
CA LEU A 44 -19.23 -39.52 15.36
C LEU A 44 -18.48 -40.85 15.25
N VAL A 45 -17.55 -40.95 14.30
CA VAL A 45 -16.71 -42.15 14.10
C VAL A 45 -15.46 -42.13 14.99
N HIS A 46 -14.81 -40.97 15.08
CA HIS A 46 -13.57 -40.79 15.83
C HIS A 46 -13.45 -39.35 16.34
N MET A 47 -12.76 -39.17 17.45
CA MET A 47 -12.51 -37.86 18.06
C MET A 47 -11.13 -37.89 18.72
N ASP A 48 -10.29 -36.94 18.35
CA ASP A 48 -8.94 -36.76 18.92
C ASP A 48 -8.54 -35.28 18.88
N THR A 49 -7.51 -34.92 19.64
CA THR A 49 -6.95 -33.56 19.69
C THR A 49 -5.71 -33.48 18.81
N LEU A 50 -5.71 -32.55 17.85
CA LEU A 50 -4.57 -32.32 16.96
C LEU A 50 -3.86 -31.00 17.30
N ARG A 51 -2.52 -31.03 17.27
CA ARG A 51 -1.70 -29.82 17.40
C ARG A 51 -1.28 -29.34 16.00
N HIS A 52 -1.64 -28.10 15.67
CA HIS A 52 -1.33 -27.48 14.39
C HIS A 52 -1.16 -25.96 14.53
N SER A 53 -0.72 -25.31 13.45
CA SER A 53 -0.73 -23.84 13.37
C SER A 53 -2.16 -23.34 13.11
N TYR A 54 -2.58 -22.31 13.83
CA TYR A 54 -3.89 -21.68 13.69
C TYR A 54 -3.72 -20.15 13.71
N PRO A 55 -4.49 -19.38 12.91
CA PRO A 55 -4.37 -17.93 12.90
C PRO A 55 -4.97 -17.28 14.16
N TYR A 56 -4.26 -16.29 14.69
CA TYR A 56 -4.70 -15.48 15.83
C TYR A 56 -4.67 -14.00 15.45
N ASP A 57 -5.62 -13.24 15.98
CA ASP A 57 -5.60 -11.79 15.89
C ASP A 57 -4.41 -11.26 16.70
N TRP A 58 -3.53 -10.54 16.02
CA TRP A 58 -2.25 -10.07 16.57
C TRP A 58 -2.40 -9.03 17.69
N ARG A 59 -3.58 -8.44 17.87
CA ARG A 59 -3.85 -7.41 18.88
C ARG A 59 -4.51 -7.97 20.13
N SER A 60 -5.54 -8.79 19.95
CA SER A 60 -6.30 -9.42 21.03
C SER A 60 -5.71 -10.75 21.48
N GLY A 61 -4.92 -11.41 20.63
CA GLY A 61 -4.41 -12.76 20.88
C GLY A 61 -5.51 -13.83 20.85
N LEU A 62 -6.67 -13.54 20.26
CA LEU A 62 -7.79 -14.47 20.13
C LEU A 62 -7.78 -15.19 18.77
N PRO A 63 -8.28 -16.43 18.69
CA PRO A 63 -8.36 -17.17 17.44
C PRO A 63 -9.33 -16.49 16.45
N VAL A 64 -8.97 -16.49 15.17
CA VAL A 64 -9.84 -15.94 14.11
C VAL A 64 -10.62 -17.04 13.41
N ILE A 65 -11.79 -16.69 12.88
CA ILE A 65 -12.61 -17.59 12.05
C ILE A 65 -12.79 -17.01 10.65
N LEU A 66 -12.96 -17.89 9.67
CA LEU A 66 -13.33 -17.49 8.31
C LEU A 66 -14.86 -17.44 8.20
N ARG A 67 -15.37 -16.27 7.80
CA ARG A 67 -16.78 -16.01 7.60
C ARG A 67 -16.99 -15.42 6.21
N ALA A 68 -18.04 -15.86 5.51
CA ALA A 68 -18.47 -15.17 4.30
C ALA A 68 -19.15 -13.85 4.70
N SER A 69 -18.82 -12.77 4.00
CA SER A 69 -19.45 -11.45 4.17
C SER A 69 -19.70 -10.83 2.81
N HIS A 70 -20.72 -9.95 2.74
CA HIS A 70 -20.93 -9.11 1.57
C HIS A 70 -19.84 -8.03 1.53
N GLN A 71 -19.23 -7.86 0.36
CA GLN A 71 -18.13 -6.91 0.14
C GLN A 71 -18.23 -6.37 -1.30
N TRP A 72 -17.65 -5.19 -1.51
CA TRP A 72 -17.50 -4.56 -2.82
C TRP A 72 -16.21 -5.01 -3.48
N PHE A 73 -16.31 -5.40 -4.74
CA PHE A 73 -15.17 -5.87 -5.54
C PHE A 73 -15.09 -5.11 -6.86
N LEU A 74 -13.86 -4.80 -7.25
CA LEU A 74 -13.52 -4.43 -8.62
C LEU A 74 -13.13 -5.71 -9.38
N ASP A 75 -13.80 -5.95 -10.52
CA ASP A 75 -13.53 -7.08 -11.41
C ASP A 75 -12.29 -6.78 -12.27
N THR A 76 -11.11 -7.08 -11.71
CA THR A 76 -9.82 -6.86 -12.37
C THR A 76 -9.61 -7.81 -13.55
N SER A 77 -10.36 -8.93 -13.60
CA SER A 77 -10.26 -9.89 -14.70
C SER A 77 -10.62 -9.27 -16.06
N ARG A 78 -11.59 -8.34 -16.08
CA ARG A 78 -12.00 -7.60 -17.29
C ARG A 78 -10.95 -6.63 -17.78
N LEU A 79 -10.16 -6.06 -16.87
CA LEU A 79 -9.12 -5.08 -17.18
C LEU A 79 -7.77 -5.73 -17.51
N LYS A 80 -7.59 -7.02 -17.16
CA LYS A 80 -6.33 -7.74 -17.28
C LYS A 80 -5.64 -7.55 -18.64
N GLY A 81 -6.37 -7.69 -19.75
CA GLY A 81 -5.80 -7.51 -21.09
C GLY A 81 -5.28 -6.10 -21.33
N GLN A 82 -6.07 -5.08 -20.98
CA GLN A 82 -5.72 -3.67 -21.13
C GLN A 82 -4.53 -3.30 -20.23
N VAL A 83 -4.50 -3.81 -19.01
CA VAL A 83 -3.41 -3.56 -18.06
C VAL A 83 -2.09 -4.17 -18.55
N LEU A 84 -2.13 -5.40 -19.06
CA LEU A 84 -0.95 -6.05 -19.62
C LEU A 84 -0.46 -5.34 -20.89
N GLU A 85 -1.36 -4.79 -21.70
CA GLU A 85 -0.96 -3.99 -22.88
C GLU A 85 -0.31 -2.67 -22.46
N ALA A 86 -0.92 -1.95 -21.51
CA ALA A 86 -0.37 -0.70 -20.98
C ALA A 86 1.02 -0.89 -20.36
N LEU A 87 1.27 -2.04 -19.72
CA LEU A 87 2.57 -2.38 -19.14
C LEU A 87 3.70 -2.51 -20.16
N LYS A 88 3.42 -2.89 -21.42
CA LYS A 88 4.46 -3.00 -22.46
C LYS A 88 5.16 -1.67 -22.75
N GLY A 89 4.46 -0.55 -22.51
CA GLY A 89 5.00 0.79 -22.66
C GLY A 89 5.77 1.30 -21.43
N VAL A 90 5.86 0.50 -20.36
CA VAL A 90 6.49 0.90 -19.10
C VAL A 90 7.90 0.33 -19.00
N SER A 91 8.88 1.20 -18.74
CA SER A 91 10.24 0.78 -18.42
C SER A 91 10.36 0.45 -16.93
N VAL A 92 10.82 -0.75 -16.58
CA VAL A 92 11.05 -1.14 -15.17
C VAL A 92 12.54 -1.23 -14.87
N VAL A 93 12.98 -0.52 -13.84
CA VAL A 93 14.39 -0.44 -13.42
C VAL A 93 14.51 -0.88 -11.95
N PRO A 94 15.33 -1.89 -11.62
CA PRO A 94 16.06 -2.77 -12.54
C PRO A 94 15.12 -3.72 -13.32
N GLU A 95 15.54 -4.16 -14.50
CA GLU A 95 14.73 -4.99 -15.43
C GLU A 95 14.10 -6.24 -14.78
N ARG A 96 14.76 -6.79 -13.76
CA ARG A 96 14.26 -7.96 -12.99
C ARG A 96 12.89 -7.73 -12.33
N GLY A 97 12.47 -6.48 -12.17
CA GLY A 97 11.21 -6.10 -11.55
C GLY A 97 9.96 -6.34 -12.40
N GLU A 98 10.09 -6.39 -13.73
CA GLU A 98 8.94 -6.45 -14.65
C GLU A 98 8.09 -7.72 -14.43
N ALA A 99 8.76 -8.85 -14.22
CA ALA A 99 8.09 -10.13 -13.95
C ALA A 99 7.16 -10.07 -12.73
N GLY A 100 7.49 -9.24 -11.72
CA GLY A 100 6.67 -9.04 -10.53
C GLY A 100 5.34 -8.36 -10.85
N LEU A 101 5.37 -7.26 -11.62
CA LEU A 101 4.15 -6.55 -12.05
C LEU A 101 3.25 -7.45 -12.90
N VAL A 102 3.84 -8.13 -13.89
CA VAL A 102 3.09 -8.99 -14.81
C VAL A 102 2.46 -10.18 -14.09
N ALA A 103 3.21 -10.90 -13.25
CA ALA A 103 2.70 -12.06 -12.52
C ALA A 103 1.50 -11.69 -11.65
N GLN A 104 1.55 -10.54 -10.99
CA GLN A 104 0.51 -10.11 -10.07
C GLN A 104 -0.78 -9.68 -10.79
N VAL A 105 -0.69 -9.07 -11.96
CA VAL A 105 -1.87 -8.80 -12.82
C VAL A 105 -2.49 -10.10 -13.31
N GLN A 106 -1.71 -11.17 -13.48
CA GLN A 106 -2.21 -12.44 -13.99
C GLN A 106 -2.99 -13.26 -12.97
N THR A 107 -2.67 -13.18 -11.68
CA THR A 107 -3.16 -14.08 -10.63
C THR A 107 -4.43 -13.59 -9.92
N ARG A 108 -4.78 -12.30 -10.02
CA ARG A 108 -5.85 -11.69 -9.21
C ARG A 108 -7.11 -11.36 -10.05
N PRO A 109 -8.21 -12.13 -9.92
CA PRO A 109 -9.44 -11.87 -10.68
C PRO A 109 -10.32 -10.77 -10.06
N PHE A 110 -10.24 -10.58 -8.74
CA PHE A 110 -11.06 -9.60 -8.02
C PHE A 110 -10.24 -8.84 -6.97
N TRP A 111 -10.50 -7.55 -6.85
CA TRP A 111 -9.96 -6.70 -5.80
C TRP A 111 -11.09 -6.27 -4.87
N CYS A 112 -11.09 -6.78 -3.63
CA CYS A 112 -12.00 -6.31 -2.58
C CYS A 112 -11.64 -4.87 -2.19
N ILE A 113 -12.52 -3.92 -2.50
CA ILE A 113 -12.32 -2.49 -2.30
C ILE A 113 -13.08 -1.95 -1.08
N SER A 114 -13.92 -2.72 -0.39
CA SER A 114 -14.60 -2.28 0.84
C SER A 114 -13.87 -2.73 2.11
N ARG A 115 -14.00 -1.95 3.18
CA ARG A 115 -13.50 -2.26 4.52
C ARG A 115 -14.52 -1.82 5.57
N GLN A 116 -14.72 -2.65 6.59
CA GLN A 116 -15.56 -2.35 7.76
C GLN A 116 -14.73 -1.60 8.80
N ARG A 117 -14.40 -0.33 8.48
CA ARG A 117 -13.59 0.56 9.31
C ARG A 117 -14.22 1.96 9.28
N VAL A 118 -13.87 2.79 10.26
CA VAL A 118 -14.50 4.10 10.46
C VAL A 118 -13.71 5.26 9.87
N TRP A 119 -12.46 5.04 9.44
CA TRP A 119 -11.59 6.11 8.94
C TRP A 119 -11.11 5.81 7.51
N GLY A 120 -11.65 6.57 6.56
CA GLY A 120 -11.31 6.54 5.13
C GLY A 120 -12.47 7.00 4.27
N VAL A 121 -12.28 6.99 2.95
CA VAL A 121 -13.31 7.46 1.99
C VAL A 121 -14.50 6.50 2.02
N PRO A 122 -15.75 6.95 2.20
CA PRO A 122 -16.91 6.08 2.24
C PRO A 122 -17.13 5.39 0.88
N VAL A 123 -17.67 4.17 0.89
CA VAL A 123 -18.26 3.56 -0.31
C VAL A 123 -19.67 4.16 -0.46
N PRO A 124 -19.91 5.03 -1.46
CA PRO A 124 -21.11 5.87 -1.48
C PRO A 124 -22.32 5.12 -2.04
N VAL A 125 -22.80 4.14 -1.27
CA VAL A 125 -23.90 3.24 -1.64
C VAL A 125 -24.99 3.28 -0.59
N LEU A 126 -26.23 3.42 -1.05
CA LEU A 126 -27.43 3.27 -0.22
C LEU A 126 -27.96 1.84 -0.34
N TYR A 127 -28.74 1.41 0.63
CA TYR A 127 -29.40 0.10 0.63
C TYR A 127 -30.89 0.26 0.84
N THR A 128 -31.67 -0.63 0.22
CA THR A 128 -33.08 -0.82 0.60
C THR A 128 -33.17 -1.57 1.93
N SER A 129 -34.35 -1.59 2.54
CA SER A 129 -34.64 -2.40 3.74
C SER A 129 -34.41 -3.91 3.56
N SER A 130 -34.39 -4.37 2.31
CA SER A 130 -34.06 -5.76 1.95
C SER A 130 -32.56 -6.03 1.77
N GLY A 131 -31.71 -5.01 1.98
CA GLY A 131 -30.26 -5.11 1.81
C GLY A 131 -29.79 -5.03 0.36
N GLN A 132 -30.67 -4.72 -0.60
CA GLN A 132 -30.26 -4.51 -2.00
C GLN A 132 -29.59 -3.15 -2.19
N PRO A 133 -28.43 -3.07 -2.87
CA PRO A 133 -27.72 -1.82 -3.10
C PRO A 133 -28.44 -0.93 -4.12
N ILE A 134 -28.46 0.37 -3.85
CA ILE A 134 -29.01 1.42 -4.70
C ILE A 134 -27.83 2.26 -5.19
N ILE A 135 -27.53 2.15 -6.49
CA ILE A 135 -26.40 2.83 -7.13
C ILE A 135 -26.86 3.40 -8.47
N SER A 136 -26.50 4.65 -8.74
CA SER A 136 -26.68 5.26 -10.05
C SER A 136 -25.67 6.37 -10.27
N GLN A 137 -25.41 6.70 -11.54
CA GLN A 137 -24.56 7.83 -11.87
C GLN A 137 -25.09 9.15 -11.29
N ASP A 138 -26.41 9.32 -11.23
CA ASP A 138 -27.02 10.53 -10.67
C ASP A 138 -26.80 10.68 -9.18
N LEU A 139 -26.87 9.57 -8.42
CA LEU A 139 -26.53 9.56 -7.00
C LEU A 139 -25.05 9.89 -6.80
N ILE A 140 -24.15 9.28 -7.58
CA ILE A 140 -22.72 9.59 -7.50
C ILE A 140 -22.45 11.08 -7.79
N ASN A 141 -23.05 11.64 -8.83
CA ASN A 141 -22.91 13.07 -9.16
C ASN A 141 -23.43 13.97 -8.03
N HIS A 142 -24.57 13.60 -7.42
CA HIS A 142 -25.12 14.29 -6.26
C HIS A 142 -24.18 14.21 -5.05
N TYR A 143 -23.53 13.07 -4.81
CA TYR A 143 -22.54 12.92 -3.75
C TYR A 143 -21.29 13.76 -3.99
N CYS A 144 -20.84 13.90 -5.24
CA CYS A 144 -19.76 14.85 -5.56
C CYS A 144 -20.15 16.29 -5.22
N GLN A 145 -21.39 16.70 -5.50
CA GLN A 145 -21.88 18.04 -5.13
C GLN A 145 -21.96 18.22 -3.59
N LEU A 146 -22.38 17.19 -2.86
CA LEU A 146 -22.37 17.22 -1.40
C LEU A 146 -20.94 17.29 -0.84
N LEU A 147 -20.01 16.55 -1.42
CA LEU A 147 -18.59 16.63 -1.07
C LEU A 147 -18.05 18.05 -1.24
N ASP A 148 -18.33 18.69 -2.38
CA ASP A 148 -17.87 20.05 -2.67
C ASP A 148 -18.49 21.11 -1.74
N SER A 149 -19.74 20.91 -1.31
CA SER A 149 -20.50 21.89 -0.53
C SER A 149 -20.42 21.70 0.99
N ALA A 150 -20.34 20.45 1.47
CA ALA A 150 -20.41 20.08 2.87
C ALA A 150 -19.10 19.49 3.43
N GLY A 151 -18.09 19.25 2.57
CA GLY A 151 -16.77 18.75 2.98
C GLY A 151 -16.63 17.23 2.91
N ASP A 152 -15.44 16.75 3.26
CA ASP A 152 -15.01 15.35 3.24
C ASP A 152 -15.91 14.41 4.08
N ASP A 153 -16.40 14.90 5.22
CA ASP A 153 -17.28 14.16 6.12
C ASP A 153 -18.78 14.21 5.73
N PHE A 154 -19.13 14.69 4.52
CA PHE A 154 -20.54 14.84 4.11
C PHE A 154 -21.33 13.53 4.25
N TRP A 155 -20.73 12.38 3.94
CA TRP A 155 -21.42 11.09 3.97
C TRP A 155 -21.92 10.72 5.37
N TRP A 156 -21.13 11.05 6.39
CA TRP A 156 -21.41 10.73 7.78
C TRP A 156 -22.29 11.79 8.46
N SER A 157 -22.09 13.05 8.09
CA SER A 157 -22.78 14.21 8.69
C SER A 157 -24.12 14.54 8.05
N SER A 158 -24.33 14.21 6.77
CA SER A 158 -25.59 14.48 6.07
C SER A 158 -26.72 13.57 6.54
N SER A 159 -27.94 14.09 6.51
CA SER A 159 -29.15 13.30 6.76
C SER A 159 -29.43 12.33 5.60
N LEU A 160 -30.20 11.26 5.87
CA LEU A 160 -30.64 10.35 4.81
C LEU A 160 -31.44 11.05 3.71
N SER A 161 -32.22 12.10 4.03
CA SER A 161 -32.95 12.86 3.00
C SER A 161 -32.04 13.72 2.13
N GLN A 162 -30.88 14.14 2.64
CA GLN A 162 -29.85 14.80 1.84
C GLN A 162 -29.10 13.79 0.97
N LEU A 163 -28.78 12.60 1.48
CA LEU A 163 -28.09 11.53 0.72
C LEU A 163 -29.00 10.83 -0.29
N ALA A 164 -30.30 10.80 -0.03
CA ALA A 164 -31.30 10.11 -0.85
C ALA A 164 -32.48 11.05 -1.16
N PRO A 165 -32.28 12.11 -1.97
CA PRO A 165 -33.36 13.01 -2.34
C PRO A 165 -34.49 12.28 -3.04
N THR A 166 -35.76 12.54 -2.67
CA THR A 166 -36.94 11.83 -3.21
C THR A 166 -36.97 11.85 -4.74
N HIS A 167 -36.66 12.98 -5.37
CA HIS A 167 -36.65 13.09 -6.83
C HIS A 167 -35.61 12.18 -7.53
N LEU A 168 -34.50 11.83 -6.87
CA LEU A 168 -33.53 10.86 -7.39
C LEU A 168 -34.01 9.43 -7.18
N LEU A 169 -34.65 9.14 -6.04
CA LEU A 169 -35.23 7.83 -5.75
C LEU A 169 -36.38 7.48 -6.69
N ASP A 170 -37.27 8.46 -6.95
CA ASP A 170 -38.40 8.32 -7.88
C ASP A 170 -37.90 7.97 -9.29
N ARG A 171 -36.82 8.63 -9.75
CA ARG A 171 -36.19 8.32 -11.05
C ARG A 171 -35.62 6.90 -11.13
N LEU A 172 -35.19 6.36 -10.00
CA LEU A 172 -34.64 5.00 -9.90
C LEU A 172 -35.72 3.95 -9.64
N ASN A 173 -36.98 4.35 -9.49
CA ASN A 173 -38.10 3.50 -9.06
C ASN A 173 -37.80 2.80 -7.72
N VAL A 174 -37.20 3.52 -6.77
CA VAL A 174 -36.87 3.02 -5.43
C VAL A 174 -37.78 3.68 -4.41
N GLU A 175 -38.42 2.89 -3.56
CA GLU A 175 -39.21 3.41 -2.45
C GLU A 175 -38.32 4.12 -1.42
N SER A 176 -38.76 5.29 -0.94
CA SER A 176 -38.01 6.07 0.04
C SER A 176 -38.04 5.49 1.46
N SER A 177 -38.91 4.49 1.71
CA SER A 177 -39.10 3.86 3.01
C SER A 177 -37.98 2.85 3.29
N GLY A 178 -37.38 2.94 4.49
CA GLY A 178 -36.38 1.96 4.94
C GLY A 178 -35.07 1.99 4.14
N ILE A 179 -34.70 3.14 3.57
CA ILE A 179 -33.37 3.32 2.98
C ILE A 179 -32.33 3.42 4.10
N GLU A 180 -31.23 2.71 3.92
CA GLU A 180 -30.10 2.68 4.83
C GLU A 180 -28.83 3.18 4.16
N ARG A 181 -28.01 3.90 4.95
CA ARG A 181 -26.71 4.38 4.51
C ARG A 181 -25.67 3.26 4.62
N GLY A 182 -24.87 3.05 3.57
CA GLY A 182 -23.72 2.17 3.62
C GLY A 182 -22.66 2.60 4.64
N GLN A 183 -22.11 1.62 5.34
CA GLN A 183 -21.13 1.82 6.43
C GLN A 183 -19.70 1.47 6.04
N ASP A 184 -19.50 0.90 4.84
CA ASP A 184 -18.17 0.52 4.37
C ASP A 184 -17.38 1.76 3.91
N ILE A 185 -16.06 1.69 4.08
CA ILE A 185 -15.11 2.61 3.46
C ILE A 185 -14.31 1.90 2.35
N LEU A 186 -13.68 2.67 1.48
CA LEU A 186 -12.79 2.19 0.44
C LEU A 186 -11.46 1.68 1.02
N ASP A 187 -10.84 0.78 0.28
CA ASP A 187 -9.50 0.27 0.53
C ASP A 187 -8.45 1.38 0.34
N ILE A 188 -7.50 1.50 1.27
CA ILE A 188 -6.44 2.51 1.21
C ILE A 188 -5.55 2.40 -0.04
N TRP A 189 -5.48 1.21 -0.64
CA TRP A 189 -4.79 1.02 -1.91
C TRP A 189 -5.54 1.64 -3.08
N LEU A 190 -6.86 1.76 -3.00
CA LEU A 190 -7.65 2.47 -4.00
C LEU A 190 -7.41 3.98 -3.90
N ASP A 191 -7.42 4.52 -2.67
CA ASP A 191 -7.14 5.94 -2.41
C ASP A 191 -5.76 6.33 -2.97
N SER A 192 -4.71 5.62 -2.53
CA SER A 192 -3.35 5.85 -3.02
C SER A 192 -3.22 5.54 -4.51
N GLY A 193 -3.92 4.52 -5.01
CA GLY A 193 -3.98 4.18 -6.43
C GLY A 193 -4.62 5.25 -7.29
N LEU A 194 -5.41 6.17 -6.74
CA LEU A 194 -5.99 7.31 -7.46
C LEU A 194 -5.15 8.58 -7.33
N SER A 195 -4.00 8.54 -6.63
CA SER A 195 -3.14 9.71 -6.47
C SER A 195 -2.77 10.39 -7.79
N TRP A 196 -2.52 9.61 -8.85
CA TRP A 196 -2.20 10.15 -10.18
C TRP A 196 -3.28 11.12 -10.70
N SER A 197 -4.55 10.93 -10.33
CA SER A 197 -5.65 11.78 -10.81
C SER A 197 -5.79 13.06 -9.99
N ALA A 198 -5.32 13.01 -8.74
CA ALA A 198 -5.49 14.09 -7.78
C ALA A 198 -4.28 15.03 -7.71
N VAL A 199 -3.07 14.52 -7.99
CA VAL A 199 -1.82 15.26 -7.73
C VAL A 199 -1.01 15.61 -8.97
N LEU A 200 -1.23 14.92 -10.10
CA LEU A 200 -0.45 15.17 -11.30
C LEU A 200 -1.18 16.17 -12.22
N ASP A 201 -0.41 17.09 -12.79
CA ASP A 201 -0.89 17.99 -13.85
C ASP A 201 -1.09 17.25 -15.19
N SER A 202 -0.41 16.12 -15.35
CA SER A 202 -0.44 15.25 -16.52
C SER A 202 -0.97 13.86 -16.13
N PRO A 203 -1.76 13.19 -17.00
CA PRO A 203 -2.29 11.85 -16.74
C PRO A 203 -1.23 10.77 -16.48
N THR A 204 0.01 11.01 -16.90
CA THR A 204 1.12 10.06 -16.80
C THR A 204 2.39 10.77 -16.29
N ALA A 205 2.99 10.23 -15.22
CA ALA A 205 4.28 10.64 -14.69
C ALA A 205 5.45 10.03 -15.47
N ASP A 206 6.59 10.72 -15.52
CA ASP A 206 7.80 10.16 -16.12
C ASP A 206 8.40 9.02 -15.29
N LEU A 207 8.29 9.11 -13.95
CA LEU A 207 8.89 8.17 -13.02
C LEU A 207 8.03 7.96 -11.77
N TYR A 208 7.78 6.70 -11.43
CA TYR A 208 7.40 6.24 -10.10
C TYR A 208 8.61 5.57 -9.44
N LEU A 209 8.90 5.88 -8.18
CA LEU A 209 10.06 5.36 -7.46
C LEU A 209 9.66 4.94 -6.05
N GLU A 210 9.67 3.64 -5.76
CA GLU A 210 9.34 3.11 -4.43
C GLU A 210 10.04 1.76 -4.17
N GLY A 211 9.85 1.22 -2.97
CA GLY A 211 10.36 -0.08 -2.55
C GLY A 211 9.72 -1.27 -3.27
N VAL A 212 10.43 -2.40 -3.25
CA VAL A 212 10.01 -3.68 -3.87
C VAL A 212 8.65 -4.21 -3.37
N ASP A 213 8.19 -3.82 -2.19
CA ASP A 213 6.84 -4.13 -1.70
C ASP A 213 5.72 -3.50 -2.52
N GLN A 214 5.99 -2.39 -3.21
CA GLN A 214 4.97 -1.66 -3.94
C GLN A 214 4.54 -2.34 -5.25
N PHE A 215 5.22 -3.42 -5.67
CA PHE A 215 4.75 -4.27 -6.77
C PHE A 215 3.33 -4.81 -6.54
N ASN A 216 3.00 -5.17 -5.30
CA ASN A 216 1.66 -5.66 -4.93
C ASN A 216 0.82 -4.58 -4.24
N GLY A 217 1.35 -3.37 -4.13
CA GLY A 217 0.74 -2.21 -3.48
C GLY A 217 0.50 -1.11 -4.49
N TRP A 218 1.16 0.03 -4.28
CA TRP A 218 0.85 1.28 -4.97
C TRP A 218 1.07 1.26 -6.48
N PHE A 219 2.10 0.56 -6.98
CA PHE A 219 2.31 0.45 -8.42
C PHE A 219 1.13 -0.25 -9.08
N GLN A 220 0.70 -1.39 -8.50
CA GLN A 220 -0.40 -2.17 -9.04
C GLN A 220 -1.72 -1.42 -8.93
N SER A 221 -2.03 -0.83 -7.77
CA SER A 221 -3.28 -0.11 -7.60
C SER A 221 -3.37 1.10 -8.54
N SER A 222 -2.29 1.86 -8.68
CA SER A 222 -2.22 3.00 -9.61
C SER A 222 -2.41 2.57 -11.06
N LEU A 223 -1.74 1.49 -11.47
CA LEU A 223 -1.87 0.97 -12.82
C LEU A 223 -3.30 0.51 -13.14
N ILE A 224 -3.93 -0.25 -12.23
CA ILE A 224 -5.29 -0.76 -12.43
C ILE A 224 -6.29 0.40 -12.52
N THR A 225 -6.21 1.37 -11.62
CA THR A 225 -7.15 2.51 -11.60
C THR A 225 -6.94 3.42 -12.81
N SER A 226 -5.70 3.71 -13.21
CA SER A 226 -5.39 4.53 -14.38
C SER A 226 -5.84 3.86 -15.67
N VAL A 227 -5.58 2.56 -15.84
CA VAL A 227 -6.07 1.83 -17.02
C VAL A 227 -7.60 1.78 -17.04
N ALA A 228 -8.25 1.59 -15.88
CA ALA A 228 -9.71 1.59 -15.80
C ALA A 228 -10.33 2.94 -16.19
N LEU A 229 -9.72 4.06 -15.81
CA LEU A 229 -10.28 5.40 -16.00
C LEU A 229 -9.78 6.12 -17.25
N GLN A 230 -8.57 5.81 -17.72
CA GLN A 230 -7.87 6.50 -18.79
C GLN A 230 -7.41 5.58 -19.93
N GLY A 231 -7.36 4.27 -19.71
CA GLY A 231 -6.87 3.30 -20.69
C GLY A 231 -5.35 3.22 -20.82
N THR A 232 -4.58 3.96 -20.02
CA THR A 232 -3.11 4.03 -20.08
C THR A 232 -2.47 3.81 -18.71
N SER A 233 -1.14 3.61 -18.69
CA SER A 233 -0.37 3.59 -17.43
C SER A 233 -0.24 5.00 -16.84
N PRO A 234 -0.26 5.16 -15.49
CA PRO A 234 -0.03 6.46 -14.85
C PRO A 234 1.47 6.80 -14.75
N TYR A 235 2.35 5.92 -15.22
CA TYR A 235 3.80 6.13 -15.23
C TYR A 235 4.45 5.57 -16.50
N LYS A 236 5.50 6.25 -16.98
CA LYS A 236 6.37 5.77 -18.08
C LYS A 236 7.47 4.84 -17.58
N THR A 237 8.02 5.15 -16.40
CA THR A 237 9.10 4.37 -15.78
C THR A 237 8.77 4.03 -14.34
N VAL A 238 9.09 2.82 -13.92
CA VAL A 238 9.06 2.40 -12.51
C VAL A 238 10.48 2.09 -12.08
N PHE A 239 10.97 2.79 -11.07
CA PHE A 239 12.22 2.49 -10.39
C PHE A 239 11.94 1.80 -9.06
N VAL A 240 12.58 0.66 -8.83
CA VAL A 240 12.36 -0.17 -7.66
C VAL A 240 13.65 -0.33 -6.88
N HIS A 241 13.61 0.07 -5.61
CA HIS A 241 14.72 -0.12 -4.68
C HIS A 241 14.43 -1.23 -3.67
N GLY A 242 15.49 -1.73 -3.03
CA GLY A 242 15.38 -2.72 -1.96
C GLY A 242 14.89 -2.14 -0.63
N PHE A 243 14.72 -3.00 0.36
CA PHE A 243 14.43 -2.62 1.74
C PHE A 243 15.69 -2.21 2.49
N ALA A 244 15.61 -1.12 3.26
CA ALA A 244 16.58 -0.89 4.31
C ALA A 244 16.40 -1.94 5.42
N VAL A 245 17.48 -2.63 5.76
CA VAL A 245 17.54 -3.62 6.85
C VAL A 245 18.59 -3.19 7.88
N ASP A 246 18.59 -3.81 9.05
CA ASP A 246 19.63 -3.53 10.05
C ASP A 246 21.02 -4.05 9.60
N GLY A 247 22.03 -3.85 10.44
CA GLY A 247 23.39 -4.27 10.15
C GLY A 247 23.57 -5.80 10.00
N ASP A 248 22.67 -6.59 10.56
CA ASP A 248 22.67 -8.05 10.50
C ASP A 248 21.80 -8.59 9.33
N GLY A 249 21.20 -7.69 8.54
CA GLY A 249 20.35 -8.04 7.41
C GLY A 249 18.90 -8.36 7.79
N MET A 250 18.51 -8.13 9.04
CA MET A 250 17.17 -8.41 9.54
C MET A 250 16.22 -7.24 9.26
N LYS A 251 14.96 -7.57 8.98
CA LYS A 251 13.90 -6.56 8.81
C LYS A 251 13.79 -5.72 10.09
N MET A 252 13.87 -4.40 9.93
CA MET A 252 13.73 -3.48 11.05
C MET A 252 12.30 -3.47 11.59
N SER A 253 12.15 -3.57 12.91
CA SER A 253 10.85 -3.45 13.59
C SER A 253 11.00 -2.90 15.00
N LYS A 254 9.97 -2.16 15.46
CA LYS A 254 9.98 -1.58 16.82
C LYS A 254 10.03 -2.67 17.91
N SER A 255 9.38 -3.81 17.70
CA SER A 255 9.35 -4.92 18.65
C SER A 255 10.71 -5.62 18.81
N LEU A 256 11.52 -5.68 17.75
CA LEU A 256 12.89 -6.20 17.80
C LEU A 256 13.91 -5.17 18.31
N GLY A 257 13.54 -3.89 18.38
CA GLY A 257 14.42 -2.82 18.84
C GLY A 257 15.58 -2.49 17.89
N ASN A 258 15.59 -3.05 16.67
CA ASN A 258 16.66 -2.92 15.68
C ASN A 258 16.43 -1.77 14.68
N VAL A 259 15.55 -0.82 14.98
CA VAL A 259 15.24 0.30 14.08
C VAL A 259 16.38 1.32 14.09
N VAL A 260 16.98 1.55 12.93
CA VAL A 260 17.94 2.65 12.74
C VAL A 260 17.19 3.92 12.34
N ASN A 261 17.16 4.92 13.23
CA ASN A 261 16.50 6.20 12.95
C ASN A 261 17.41 7.09 12.08
N PRO A 262 16.93 7.58 10.91
CA PRO A 262 17.70 8.49 10.06
C PRO A 262 18.18 9.76 10.79
N GLN A 263 17.40 10.28 11.74
CA GLN A 263 17.81 11.44 12.54
C GLN A 263 19.01 11.14 13.43
N THR A 264 19.10 9.92 13.97
CA THR A 264 20.26 9.47 14.74
C THR A 264 21.51 9.38 13.87
N ILE A 265 21.38 8.95 12.60
CA ILE A 265 22.50 8.96 11.65
C ILE A 265 22.97 10.40 11.40
N VAL A 266 22.04 11.31 11.16
CA VAL A 266 22.37 12.71 10.80
C VAL A 266 22.94 13.49 11.98
N ARG A 267 22.28 13.43 13.14
CA ARG A 267 22.56 14.29 14.30
C ARG A 267 23.36 13.61 15.40
N GLY A 268 23.55 12.29 15.31
CA GLY A 268 24.01 11.48 16.42
C GLY A 268 22.87 11.16 17.39
N GLY A 269 23.12 10.21 18.28
CA GLY A 269 22.16 9.79 19.31
C GLY A 269 22.59 10.16 20.72
N ALA A 270 21.90 9.61 21.71
CA ALA A 270 22.15 9.90 23.12
C ALA A 270 23.52 9.37 23.59
N ASP A 271 23.90 8.18 23.12
CA ASP A 271 25.25 7.64 23.31
C ASP A 271 26.10 7.98 22.08
N ILE A 272 26.84 9.08 22.14
CA ILE A 272 27.67 9.57 21.03
C ILE A 272 28.77 8.57 20.63
N LYS A 273 29.22 7.70 21.55
CA LYS A 273 30.24 6.69 21.24
C LYS A 273 29.68 5.58 20.35
N GLN A 274 28.41 5.22 20.54
CA GLN A 274 27.73 4.20 19.73
C GLN A 274 26.97 4.80 18.54
N GLN A 275 26.53 6.05 18.66
CA GLN A 275 25.64 6.73 17.72
C GLN A 275 26.27 8.05 17.28
N GLN A 276 27.42 7.96 16.59
CA GLN A 276 28.11 9.13 16.07
C GLN A 276 27.25 9.87 15.03
N ALA A 277 27.37 11.19 15.00
CA ALA A 277 26.79 12.00 13.92
C ALA A 277 27.60 11.80 12.62
N TYR A 278 26.94 11.30 11.58
CA TYR A 278 27.51 11.17 10.24
C TYR A 278 27.17 12.37 9.35
N GLY A 279 26.09 13.08 9.65
CA GLY A 279 25.59 14.19 8.84
C GLY A 279 24.75 13.75 7.64
N VAL A 280 24.01 14.70 7.07
CA VAL A 280 23.05 14.44 5.98
C VAL A 280 23.73 14.00 4.69
N ASP A 281 24.88 14.56 4.35
CA ASP A 281 25.59 14.21 3.11
C ASP A 281 26.08 12.76 3.14
N THR A 282 26.53 12.28 4.31
CA THR A 282 26.91 10.87 4.47
C THR A 282 25.72 9.94 4.27
N LEU A 283 24.56 10.26 4.84
CA LEU A 283 23.34 9.47 4.65
C LEU A 283 22.91 9.46 3.18
N ARG A 284 22.93 10.62 2.51
CA ARG A 284 22.60 10.72 1.08
C ARG A 284 23.58 9.95 0.21
N TRP A 285 24.88 9.99 0.53
CA TRP A 285 25.90 9.22 -0.17
C TRP A 285 25.68 7.72 0.01
N TRP A 286 25.34 7.28 1.22
CA TRP A 286 24.98 5.89 1.49
C TRP A 286 23.79 5.44 0.64
N VAL A 287 22.73 6.25 0.55
CA VAL A 287 21.58 5.96 -0.32
C VAL A 287 22.02 5.84 -1.77
N ALA A 288 22.75 6.83 -2.30
CA ALA A 288 23.18 6.84 -3.70
C ALA A 288 24.12 5.67 -4.04
N ALA A 289 24.98 5.27 -3.12
CA ALA A 289 25.95 4.21 -3.32
C ALA A 289 25.33 2.81 -3.17
N HIS A 290 24.35 2.62 -2.28
CA HIS A 290 23.93 1.28 -1.84
C HIS A 290 22.45 0.93 -2.07
N ALA A 291 21.53 1.91 -2.13
CA ALA A 291 20.08 1.64 -2.08
C ALA A 291 19.54 0.76 -3.23
N THR A 292 20.30 0.65 -4.32
CA THR A 292 19.88 0.02 -5.58
C THR A 292 20.65 -1.28 -5.86
N GLN A 293 21.63 -1.63 -5.03
CA GLN A 293 22.52 -2.76 -5.30
C GLN A 293 21.86 -4.11 -5.00
N GLN A 294 20.96 -4.16 -4.02
CA GLN A 294 20.38 -5.39 -3.48
C GLN A 294 18.93 -5.15 -3.02
N SER A 295 18.14 -6.23 -2.96
CA SER A 295 16.76 -6.19 -2.43
C SER A 295 16.70 -5.92 -0.93
N SER A 296 17.80 -6.16 -0.21
CA SER A 296 17.98 -5.81 1.20
C SER A 296 19.27 -5.02 1.33
N VAL A 297 19.20 -3.83 1.89
CA VAL A 297 20.30 -2.87 1.95
C VAL A 297 20.63 -2.60 3.43
N PRO A 298 21.70 -3.21 3.96
CA PRO A 298 22.07 -3.06 5.36
C PRO A 298 22.47 -1.63 5.72
N VAL A 299 21.84 -1.09 6.75
CA VAL A 299 22.23 0.18 7.39
C VAL A 299 23.16 -0.15 8.55
N SER A 300 24.46 -0.22 8.27
CA SER A 300 25.49 -0.57 9.26
C SER A 300 26.43 0.59 9.56
N THR A 301 27.06 0.55 10.73
CA THR A 301 28.12 1.51 11.09
C THR A 301 29.27 1.51 10.09
N THR A 302 29.62 0.33 9.56
CA THR A 302 30.66 0.17 8.52
C THR A 302 30.29 0.91 7.23
N THR A 303 29.11 0.64 6.66
CA THR A 303 28.68 1.27 5.40
C THR A 303 28.51 2.79 5.52
N LEU A 304 28.08 3.28 6.68
CA LEU A 304 28.00 4.70 6.98
C LEU A 304 29.39 5.34 7.17
N ALA A 305 30.33 4.64 7.80
CA ALA A 305 31.72 5.11 7.94
C ALA A 305 32.43 5.20 6.57
N ASP A 306 32.25 4.21 5.70
CA ASP A 306 32.80 4.21 4.34
C ASP A 306 32.22 5.35 3.50
N SER A 307 30.91 5.60 3.64
CA SER A 307 30.24 6.74 3.01
C SER A 307 30.79 8.07 3.53
N LYS A 308 31.03 8.19 4.84
CA LYS A 308 31.64 9.40 5.45
C LYS A 308 33.04 9.66 4.91
N ILE A 309 33.86 8.62 4.79
CA ILE A 309 35.21 8.72 4.22
C ILE A 309 35.14 9.20 2.76
N SER A 310 34.20 8.67 1.97
CA SER A 310 34.00 9.06 0.57
C SER A 310 33.61 10.53 0.44
N VAL A 311 32.65 10.99 1.25
CA VAL A 311 32.23 12.40 1.30
C VAL A 311 33.40 13.30 1.74
N GLN A 312 34.16 12.91 2.76
CA GLN A 312 35.32 13.68 3.22
C GLN A 312 36.41 13.78 2.15
N ARG A 313 36.68 12.70 1.40
CA ARG A 313 37.63 12.72 0.28
C ARG A 313 37.18 13.69 -0.80
N LEU A 314 35.91 13.63 -1.22
CA LEU A 314 35.35 14.57 -2.19
C LEU A 314 35.49 16.02 -1.72
N ARG A 315 35.14 16.31 -0.46
CA ARG A 315 35.27 17.64 0.13
C ARG A 315 36.71 18.13 0.15
N SER A 316 37.67 17.26 0.46
CA SER A 316 39.09 17.60 0.45
C SER A 316 39.59 17.94 -0.95
N VAL A 317 39.18 17.18 -1.98
CA VAL A 317 39.49 17.48 -3.38
C VAL A 317 38.90 18.83 -3.79
N LEU A 318 37.62 19.07 -3.52
CA LEU A 318 36.97 20.35 -3.83
C LEU A 318 37.61 21.52 -3.08
N ARG A 319 37.98 21.35 -1.81
CA ARG A 319 38.70 22.37 -1.03
C ARG A 319 40.07 22.70 -1.64
N PHE A 320 40.80 21.68 -2.10
CA PHE A 320 42.08 21.88 -2.77
C PHE A 320 41.89 22.65 -4.08
N LEU A 321 40.92 22.26 -4.91
CA LEU A 321 40.60 22.95 -6.16
C LEU A 321 40.21 24.42 -5.92
N LEU A 322 39.34 24.67 -4.93
CA LEU A 322 38.93 26.03 -4.54
C LEU A 322 40.12 26.88 -4.10
N GLY A 323 41.04 26.32 -3.30
CA GLY A 323 42.26 27.01 -2.91
C GLY A 323 43.18 27.32 -4.10
N GLY A 324 43.27 26.39 -5.06
CA GLY A 324 44.08 26.55 -6.28
C GLY A 324 43.53 27.60 -7.24
N VAL A 325 42.22 27.81 -7.30
CA VAL A 325 41.58 28.80 -8.19
C VAL A 325 41.22 30.12 -7.50
N HIS A 326 41.45 30.25 -6.18
CA HIS A 326 40.98 31.39 -5.39
C HIS A 326 41.48 32.75 -5.89
N SER A 327 42.70 32.82 -6.40
CA SER A 327 43.32 34.04 -6.92
C SER A 327 43.06 34.29 -8.41
N LEU A 328 42.36 33.39 -9.10
CA LEU A 328 42.08 33.54 -10.52
C LEU A 328 40.92 34.52 -10.74
N PRO A 329 40.99 35.39 -11.77
CA PRO A 329 39.87 36.22 -12.17
C PRO A 329 38.71 35.36 -12.69
N SER A 330 37.48 35.90 -12.67
CA SER A 330 36.28 35.21 -13.16
C SER A 330 36.32 34.86 -14.64
N THR A 331 37.18 35.52 -15.41
CA THR A 331 37.44 35.25 -16.82
C THR A 331 38.93 35.01 -16.99
N VAL A 332 39.31 33.82 -17.42
CA VAL A 332 40.70 33.42 -17.66
C VAL A 332 40.84 33.10 -19.14
N GLU A 333 41.85 33.65 -19.81
CA GLU A 333 42.18 33.24 -21.18
C GLU A 333 42.55 31.75 -21.21
N PRO A 334 42.11 30.97 -22.23
CA PRO A 334 42.43 29.55 -22.29
C PRO A 334 43.95 29.33 -22.24
N PRO A 335 44.47 28.64 -21.21
CA PRO A 335 45.90 28.43 -21.09
C PRO A 335 46.39 27.41 -22.11
N VAL A 336 47.68 27.44 -22.42
CA VAL A 336 48.35 26.34 -23.15
C VAL A 336 48.37 25.11 -22.23
N LEU A 337 47.51 24.14 -22.52
CA LEU A 337 47.35 22.92 -21.72
C LEU A 337 48.56 22.01 -21.84
N ARG A 338 49.09 21.54 -20.69
CA ARG A 338 50.11 20.49 -20.67
C ARG A 338 49.48 19.15 -21.07
N HIS A 339 50.32 18.16 -21.39
CA HIS A 339 49.84 16.82 -21.73
C HIS A 339 48.97 16.19 -20.62
N LEU A 340 49.33 16.41 -19.35
CA LEU A 340 48.52 15.93 -18.22
C LEU A 340 47.16 16.61 -18.16
N ASP A 341 47.09 17.93 -18.35
CA ASP A 341 45.84 18.68 -18.33
C ASP A 341 44.90 18.20 -19.46
N ARG A 342 45.47 17.97 -20.64
CA ARG A 342 44.74 17.39 -21.79
C ARG A 342 44.22 15.99 -21.49
N TYR A 343 45.02 15.15 -20.82
CA TYR A 343 44.60 13.81 -20.41
C TYR A 343 43.47 13.87 -19.37
N MET A 344 43.57 14.72 -18.35
CA MET A 344 42.52 14.85 -17.34
C MET A 344 41.21 15.41 -17.92
N LEU A 345 41.30 16.36 -18.86
CA LEU A 345 40.14 16.84 -19.60
C LEU A 345 39.56 15.75 -20.49
N HIS A 346 40.41 14.92 -21.12
CA HIS A 346 39.93 13.75 -21.85
C HIS A 346 39.14 12.83 -20.93
N CYS A 347 39.66 12.43 -19.77
CA CYS A 347 38.94 11.59 -18.80
C CYS A 347 37.65 12.22 -18.23
N LEU A 348 37.52 13.54 -18.26
CA LEU A 348 36.34 14.24 -17.77
C LEU A 348 35.20 14.29 -18.81
N TYR A 349 35.56 14.47 -20.09
CA TYR A 349 34.61 14.71 -21.17
C TYR A 349 34.39 13.52 -22.10
N HIS A 350 35.29 12.54 -22.07
CA HIS A 350 35.29 11.34 -22.90
C HIS A 350 35.50 10.11 -22.02
#